data_AF-A0A095ZCM2-F1
#
_entry.id   AF-A0A095ZCM2-F1
#
_cell.length_a   1.000
_cell.length_b   1.000
_cell.length_c   1.000
_cell.angle_alpha   90.00
_cell.angle_beta   90.00
_cell.angle_gamma   90.00
#
_symmetry.space_group_name_H-M   'P 1'
#
loop_
_entity.id
_entity.type
_entity.pdbx_description
1 polymer ?
#
loop_
_entity_poly.entity_id
_entity_poly.type
_entity_poly.pdbx_seq_one_letter_code
_entity_poly.pdbx_strand_id
1 'polypeptide(L)'
;MSKVLLSILAALSINGAEQSYVIKVEGMHCPLCTAMVRKALLKVEGVNTVKASLSDKMARVEADEEVTRESLLEAIATTGYEGVFVEE
;
A
#
# COMPACT_ATOMS: atom_id res chain seq x y z
N MET A 1 18.37 24.72 23.32
CA MET A 1 18.37 23.42 22.60
C MET A 1 16.94 22.92 22.62
N SER A 2 16.20 23.26 21.57
CA SER A 2 14.74 23.11 21.56
C SER A 2 14.36 21.63 21.55
N LYS A 3 13.71 21.22 22.63
CA LYS A 3 13.00 19.94 22.77
C LYS A 3 11.87 19.94 21.74
N VAL A 4 12.06 19.23 20.64
CA VAL A 4 10.98 18.99 19.70
C VAL A 4 10.18 17.82 20.24
N LEU A 5 9.16 18.14 21.04
CA LEU A 5 7.97 17.31 21.18
C LEU A 5 7.32 17.25 19.79
N LEU A 6 7.35 16.08 19.15
CA LEU A 6 6.44 15.77 18.06
C LEU A 6 5.44 14.71 18.52
N SER A 7 4.27 15.22 18.88
CA SER A 7 2.97 14.70 18.46
C SER A 7 2.51 13.34 19.01
N ILE A 8 1.87 13.46 20.17
CA ILE A 8 0.65 12.78 20.63
C ILE A 8 -0.26 12.31 19.47
N LEU A 9 -0.59 11.00 19.50
CA LEU A 9 -1.92 10.38 19.37
C LEU A 9 -2.74 10.53 18.07
N ALA A 10 -3.00 9.37 17.43
CA ALA A 10 -4.21 8.92 16.70
C ALA A 10 -3.74 8.01 15.55
N ALA A 11 -4.09 6.72 15.52
CA ALA A 11 -5.45 6.29 15.25
C ALA A 11 -5.85 5.06 16.10
N LEU A 12 -6.71 5.31 17.08
CA LEU A 12 -7.68 4.34 17.55
C LEU A 12 -9.04 4.83 17.04
N SER A 13 -9.34 4.46 15.81
CA SER A 13 -10.63 4.46 15.11
C SER A 13 -10.30 3.61 13.87
N ILE A 14 -11.11 2.68 13.38
CA ILE A 14 -12.52 2.83 13.05
C ILE A 14 -13.17 1.43 13.06
N ASN A 15 -14.44 1.35 13.44
CA ASN A 15 -15.31 0.20 13.11
C ASN A 15 -15.70 0.29 11.61
N GLY A 16 -14.72 0.15 10.73
CA GLY A 16 -14.89 -0.07 9.32
C GLY A 16 -14.24 -1.41 9.05
N ALA A 17 -14.90 -2.30 8.33
CA ALA A 17 -14.28 -3.56 8.00
C ALA A 17 -13.13 -3.30 7.03
N GLU A 18 -11.92 -3.24 7.59
CA GLU A 18 -10.67 -3.04 6.87
C GLU A 18 -10.18 -4.38 6.33
N GLN A 19 -9.77 -4.38 5.06
CA GLN A 19 -9.16 -5.50 4.37
C GLN A 19 -7.67 -5.27 4.24
N SER A 20 -6.90 -6.33 4.53
CA SER A 20 -5.45 -6.33 4.33
C SER A 20 -5.08 -7.19 3.13
N TYR A 21 -4.30 -6.61 2.24
CA TYR A 21 -3.80 -7.26 1.05
C TYR A 21 -2.28 -7.27 1.03
N VAL A 22 -1.71 -8.40 0.61
CA VAL A 22 -0.28 -8.51 0.31
C VAL A 22 -0.13 -8.84 -1.16
N ILE A 23 0.59 -7.98 -1.89
CA ILE A 23 0.79 -8.11 -3.32
C ILE A 23 2.29 -8.21 -3.58
N LYS A 24 2.72 -9.33 -4.16
CA LYS A 24 4.07 -9.45 -4.72
C LYS A 24 4.10 -8.72 -6.05
N VAL A 25 5.01 -7.77 -6.21
CA VAL A 25 5.13 -6.96 -7.44
C VAL A 25 6.41 -7.31 -8.14
N GLU A 26 6.28 -7.86 -9.35
CA GLU A 26 7.43 -8.22 -10.17
C GLU A 26 8.09 -6.98 -10.78
N GLY A 27 9.40 -7.01 -10.96
CA GLY A 27 10.13 -5.90 -11.59
C GLY A 27 10.47 -4.72 -10.68
N MET A 28 10.13 -4.72 -9.38
CA MET A 28 10.67 -3.72 -8.44
C MET A 28 12.18 -3.97 -8.20
N HIS A 29 13.02 -3.05 -8.69
CA HIS A 29 14.48 -3.15 -8.59
C HIS A 29 15.18 -1.88 -8.07
N CYS A 30 14.44 -0.80 -7.85
CA CYS A 30 14.96 0.49 -7.40
C CYS A 30 13.99 1.13 -6.38
N PRO A 31 14.46 1.92 -5.40
CA PRO A 31 13.60 2.67 -4.49
C PRO A 31 12.54 3.52 -5.19
N LEU A 32 12.84 4.03 -6.39
CA LEU A 32 11.88 4.78 -7.20
C LEU A 32 10.70 3.92 -7.67
N CYS A 33 10.94 2.66 -8.05
CA CYS A 33 9.89 1.72 -8.44
C CYS A 33 8.90 1.48 -7.28
N THR A 34 9.44 1.27 -6.07
CA THR A 34 8.66 1.11 -4.85
C THR A 34 7.79 2.33 -4.55
N ALA A 35 8.33 3.54 -4.78
CA ALA A 35 7.58 4.78 -4.62
C ALA A 35 6.46 4.94 -5.67
N MET A 36 6.69 4.53 -6.92
CA MET A 36 5.68 4.58 -7.98
C MET A 36 4.51 3.63 -7.70
N VAL A 37 4.80 2.38 -7.34
CA VAL A 37 3.79 1.38 -6.95
C VAL A 37 2.97 1.87 -5.77
N ARG A 38 3.63 2.36 -4.71
CA ARG A 38 2.95 2.94 -3.54
C ARG A 38 2.01 4.08 -3.94
N LYS A 39 2.50 5.00 -4.78
CA LYS A 39 1.72 6.16 -5.23
C LYS A 39 0.53 5.74 -6.09
N ALA A 40 0.65 4.70 -6.89
CA ALA A 40 -0.46 4.18 -7.69
C ALA A 40 -1.54 3.55 -6.81
N LEU A 41 -1.16 2.71 -5.85
CA LEU A 41 -2.10 2.07 -4.93
C LEU A 41 -2.83 3.09 -4.04
N LEU A 42 -2.15 4.14 -3.56
CA LEU A 42 -2.78 5.22 -2.79
C LEU A 42 -3.76 6.10 -3.59
N LYS A 43 -3.84 5.94 -4.92
CA LYS A 43 -4.85 6.62 -5.74
C LYS A 43 -6.16 5.85 -5.86
N VAL A 44 -6.16 4.58 -5.46
CA VAL A 44 -7.39 3.79 -5.41
C VAL A 44 -8.22 4.31 -4.24
N GLU A 45 -9.45 4.70 -4.52
CA GLU A 45 -10.39 5.18 -3.50
C GLU A 45 -10.65 4.07 -2.47
N GLY A 46 -10.66 4.41 -1.19
CA GLY A 46 -10.77 3.44 -0.09
C GLY A 46 -9.43 2.80 0.33
N VAL A 47 -8.31 3.10 -0.32
CA VAL A 47 -6.99 2.67 0.19
C VAL A 47 -6.49 3.63 1.27
N ASN A 48 -6.32 3.11 2.48
CA ASN A 48 -5.93 3.87 3.66
C ASN A 48 -4.40 3.94 3.80
N THR A 49 -3.73 2.79 3.72
CA THR A 49 -2.28 2.69 3.92
C THR A 49 -1.63 1.78 2.90
N VAL A 50 -0.44 2.15 2.42
CA VAL A 50 0.40 1.31 1.57
C VAL A 50 1.84 1.31 2.06
N LYS A 51 2.37 0.11 2.32
CA LYS A 51 3.78 -0.15 2.66
C LYS A 51 4.39 -1.05 1.59
N ALA A 52 5.29 -0.49 0.78
CA ALA A 52 6.00 -1.26 -0.24
C ALA A 52 7.47 -1.48 0.19
N SER A 53 7.96 -2.70 0.01
CA SER A 53 9.30 -3.16 0.40
C SER A 53 10.05 -3.66 -0.83
N LEU A 54 11.24 -3.10 -1.08
CA LEU A 54 12.14 -3.58 -2.12
C LEU A 54 12.78 -4.92 -1.74
N SER A 55 13.10 -5.11 -0.45
CA SER A 55 13.72 -6.33 0.07
C SER A 55 12.82 -7.55 -0.12
N ASP A 56 11.53 -7.39 0.20
CA ASP A 56 10.55 -8.47 0.12
C ASP A 56 9.87 -8.55 -1.26
N LYS A 57 10.03 -7.50 -2.08
CA LYS A 57 9.31 -7.30 -3.34
C LYS A 57 7.79 -7.36 -3.17
N MET A 58 7.30 -6.82 -2.06
CA MET A 58 5.90 -6.85 -1.67
C MET A 58 5.35 -5.44 -1.40
N ALA A 59 4.06 -5.25 -1.69
CA ALA A 59 3.26 -4.12 -1.26
C ALA A 59 2.15 -4.63 -0.33
N ARG A 60 2.15 -4.15 0.91
CA ARG A 60 1.07 -4.36 1.87
C ARG A 60 0.10 -3.19 1.81
N VAL A 61 -1.17 -3.48 1.66
CA VAL A 61 -2.25 -2.49 1.49
C VAL A 61 -3.29 -2.73 2.57
N GLU A 62 -3.68 -1.66 3.26
CA GLU A 62 -4.85 -1.61 4.14
C GLU A 62 -5.89 -0.74 3.45
N ALA A 63 -7.09 -1.28 3.26
CA ALA A 63 -8.14 -0.65 2.48
C ALA A 63 -9.53 -0.96 3.03
N ASP A 64 -10.52 -0.18 2.62
CA ASP A 64 -11.92 -0.39 2.96
C ASP A 64 -12.48 -1.64 2.25
N GLU A 65 -13.57 -2.19 2.80
CA GLU A 65 -14.22 -3.42 2.30
C GLU A 65 -14.66 -3.37 0.81
N GLU A 66 -14.89 -2.16 0.30
CA GLU A 66 -15.31 -1.90 -1.08
C GLU A 66 -14.16 -2.03 -2.09
N VAL A 67 -12.91 -1.99 -1.62
CA VAL A 67 -11.73 -2.09 -2.48
C VAL A 67 -11.53 -3.53 -2.93
N THR A 68 -11.66 -3.74 -4.24
CA THR A 68 -11.50 -5.05 -4.85
C THR A 68 -10.05 -5.36 -5.18
N ARG A 69 -9.73 -6.65 -5.23
CA ARG A 69 -8.42 -7.15 -5.70
C ARG A 69 -8.08 -6.64 -7.09
N GLU A 70 -9.06 -6.61 -7.98
CA GLU A 70 -8.94 -6.16 -9.36
C GLU A 70 -8.50 -4.69 -9.43
N SER A 71 -9.11 -3.81 -8.62
CA SER A 71 -8.77 -2.38 -8.60
C SER A 71 -7.32 -2.11 -8.19
N LEU A 72 -6.79 -2.90 -7.25
CA LEU A 72 -5.40 -2.82 -6.81
C LEU A 72 -4.43 -3.30 -7.90
N LEU A 73 -4.78 -4.37 -8.63
CA LEU A 73 -3.97 -4.87 -9.74
C LEU A 73 -3.98 -3.90 -10.93
N GLU A 74 -5.13 -3.32 -11.27
CA GLU A 74 -5.23 -2.29 -12.30
C GLU A 74 -4.36 -1.07 -11.96
N ALA A 75 -4.39 -0.63 -10.69
CA ALA A 75 -3.54 0.45 -10.23
C ALA A 75 -2.05 0.12 -10.41
N ILE A 76 -1.62 -1.09 -10.08
CA ILE A 76 -0.24 -1.55 -10.31
C ILE A 76 0.08 -1.59 -11.81
N ALA A 77 -0.82 -2.08 -12.65
CA ALA A 77 -0.63 -2.13 -14.10
C ALA A 77 -0.39 -0.75 -14.73
N THR A 78 -0.96 0.33 -14.17
CA THR A 78 -0.69 1.71 -14.64
C THR A 78 0.78 2.14 -14.52
N THR A 79 1.56 1.44 -13.70
CA THR A 79 2.99 1.68 -13.51
C THR A 79 3.87 0.84 -14.44
N GLY A 80 3.28 -0.06 -15.23
CA GLY A 80 3.99 -1.01 -16.09
C GLY A 80 4.50 -2.25 -15.36
N TYR A 81 4.03 -2.51 -14.13
CA TYR A 81 4.34 -3.71 -13.36
C TYR A 81 3.14 -4.64 -13.28
N GLU A 82 3.42 -5.90 -12.94
CA GLU A 82 2.40 -6.90 -12.63
C GLU A 82 2.48 -7.27 -11.15
N GLY A 83 1.30 -7.49 -10.56
CA GLY A 83 1.15 -7.87 -9.15
C GLY A 83 0.43 -9.21 -9.02
N VAL A 84 0.80 -9.99 -8.01
CA VAL A 84 0.09 -11.22 -7.64
C VAL A 84 -0.19 -11.19 -6.15
N PHE A 85 -1.44 -11.46 -5.76
CA PHE A 85 -1.78 -11.58 -4.34
C PHE A 85 -1.11 -12.81 -3.73
N VAL A 86 -0.55 -12.63 -2.54
CA VAL A 86 0.00 -13.71 -1.74
C VAL A 86 -0.84 -13.87 -0.48
N GLU A 87 -1.22 -15.10 -0.19
CA GLU A 87 -1.78 -15.48 1.10
C GLU A 87 -0.57 -15.72 2.02
N GLU A 88 -0.46 -14.93 3.09
CA GLU A 88 0.57 -15.13 4.12
C GLU A 88 0.22 -16.34 4.99
#